data_AF-A0A3N5HSZ4-F1
#
_entry.id   AF-A0A3N5HSZ4-F1
#
_cell.length_a   1.000
_cell.length_b   1.000
_cell.length_c   1.000
_cell.angle_alpha   90.00
_cell.angle_beta   90.00
_cell.angle_gamma   90.00
#
_symmetry.space_group_name_H-M   'P 1'
#
loop_
_entity.id
_entity.type
_entity.pdbx_description
1 polymer ?
#
loop_
_entity_poly.entity_id
_entity_poly.type
_entity_poly.pdbx_seq_one_letter_code
_entity_poly.pdbx_strand_id
1 'polypeptide(L)'
;LAQAEALAFGKTAGEVEAEGTPDWLVPHRVFSGNRPSNIILADRLTPATLGKLVALYEHSVFTQGAVWNIDCFDQWGVELGKVLATRMIPELKGEAPSDLKHDSSTNTLIRRYRTMRGRRLQ
;
A
#
# COMPACT_ATOMS: atom_id res chain seq x y z
N LEU A 1 -20.54 12.43 3.63
CA LEU A 1 -21.64 12.77 2.70
C LEU A 1 -21.11 13.68 1.59
N ALA A 2 -20.74 14.93 1.87
CA ALA A 2 -20.21 15.87 0.86
C ALA A 2 -19.02 15.34 0.02
N GLN A 3 -18.11 14.57 0.63
CA GLN A 3 -16.98 13.97 -0.13
C GLN A 3 -17.43 12.91 -1.14
N ALA A 4 -18.40 12.07 -0.80
CA ALA A 4 -18.91 11.06 -1.72
C ALA A 4 -19.66 11.72 -2.89
N GLU A 5 -20.41 12.78 -2.59
CA GLU A 5 -21.09 13.62 -3.58
C GLU A 5 -20.09 14.31 -4.52
N ALA A 6 -19.03 14.93 -3.97
CA ALA A 6 -17.97 15.55 -4.77
C ALA A 6 -17.22 14.53 -5.65
N LEU A 7 -16.97 13.32 -5.15
CA LEU A 7 -16.36 12.25 -5.95
C LEU A 7 -17.29 11.78 -7.08
N ALA A 8 -18.59 11.67 -6.81
CA ALA A 8 -19.57 11.22 -7.80
C ALA A 8 -19.79 12.26 -8.91
N PHE A 9 -20.03 13.52 -8.54
CA PHE A 9 -20.48 14.55 -9.49
C PHE A 9 -19.38 15.48 -9.95
N GLY A 10 -18.32 15.65 -9.16
CA GLY A 10 -17.24 16.58 -9.50
C GLY A 10 -17.75 18.01 -9.61
N LYS A 11 -17.18 18.73 -10.59
CA LYS A 11 -17.47 20.14 -10.88
C LYS A 11 -16.94 20.49 -12.27
N THR A 12 -17.82 20.98 -13.12
CA THR A 12 -17.55 21.32 -14.53
C THR A 12 -16.84 22.66 -14.69
N ALA A 13 -16.27 22.91 -15.86
CA ALA A 13 -15.63 24.20 -16.17
C ALA A 13 -16.63 25.37 -16.08
N GLY A 14 -17.84 25.22 -16.62
CA GLY A 14 -18.87 26.27 -16.56
C GLY A 14 -19.29 26.63 -15.13
N GLU A 15 -19.34 25.66 -14.22
CA GLU A 15 -19.59 25.93 -12.79
C GLU A 15 -18.41 26.67 -12.13
N VAL A 16 -17.17 26.35 -12.51
CA VAL A 16 -15.97 27.04 -12.00
C VAL A 16 -15.88 28.47 -12.53
N GLU A 17 -16.23 28.70 -13.79
CA GLU A 17 -16.31 30.03 -14.42
C GLU A 17 -17.40 30.89 -13.77
N ALA A 18 -18.58 30.32 -13.49
CA ALA A 18 -19.68 31.01 -12.82
C ALA A 18 -19.34 31.49 -11.39
N GLU A 19 -18.32 30.90 -10.75
CA GLU A 19 -17.80 31.35 -9.46
C GLU A 19 -16.85 32.56 -9.56
N GLY A 20 -16.61 33.09 -10.76
CA GLY A 20 -15.67 34.20 -10.98
C GLY A 20 -14.21 33.76 -10.93
N THR A 21 -13.92 32.49 -11.22
CA THR A 21 -12.54 31.98 -11.34
C THR A 21 -11.88 32.62 -12.56
N PRO A 22 -10.66 33.20 -12.44
CA PRO A 22 -9.91 33.66 -13.61
C PRO A 22 -9.68 32.53 -14.62
N ASP A 23 -9.82 32.81 -15.92
CA ASP A 23 -9.75 31.81 -17.00
C ASP A 23 -8.53 30.87 -16.91
N TRP A 24 -7.35 31.43 -16.59
CA TRP A 24 -6.12 30.65 -16.45
C TRP A 24 -6.15 29.63 -15.31
N LEU A 25 -7.00 29.84 -14.30
CA LEU A 25 -7.13 28.98 -13.12
C LEU A 25 -8.26 27.95 -13.28
N VAL A 26 -9.19 28.15 -14.22
CA VAL A 26 -10.33 27.25 -14.45
C VAL A 26 -9.91 25.79 -14.63
N PRO A 27 -8.92 25.44 -15.49
CA PRO A 27 -8.55 24.03 -15.71
C PRO A 27 -8.04 23.32 -14.46
N HIS A 28 -7.50 24.06 -13.49
CA HIS A 28 -6.97 23.51 -12.24
C HIS A 28 -8.04 23.32 -11.15
N ARG A 29 -9.26 23.84 -11.37
CA ARG A 29 -10.38 23.77 -10.42
C ARG A 29 -11.55 22.91 -10.92
N VAL A 30 -11.43 22.31 -12.10
CA VAL A 30 -12.37 21.31 -12.62
C VAL A 30 -12.16 19.98 -11.89
N PHE A 31 -13.26 19.37 -11.47
CA PHE A 31 -13.27 18.03 -10.90
C PHE A 31 -14.06 17.12 -11.82
N SER A 32 -13.43 16.07 -12.36
CA SER A 32 -14.06 15.18 -13.36
C SER A 32 -15.26 14.39 -12.82
N GLY A 33 -15.41 14.27 -11.51
CA GLY A 33 -16.38 13.37 -10.89
C GLY A 33 -16.18 11.92 -11.34
N ASN A 34 -17.29 11.18 -11.39
CA ASN A 34 -17.37 9.78 -11.81
C ASN A 34 -16.42 8.85 -11.04
N ARG A 35 -16.27 9.09 -9.74
CA ARG A 35 -15.47 8.27 -8.83
C ARG A 35 -16.42 7.54 -7.88
N PRO A 36 -16.64 6.23 -8.05
CA PRO A 36 -17.59 5.50 -7.22
C PRO A 36 -17.10 5.40 -5.77
N SER A 37 -18.04 5.39 -4.82
CA SER A 37 -17.76 5.19 -3.41
C SER A 37 -18.88 4.39 -2.75
N ASN A 38 -18.54 3.65 -1.69
CA ASN A 38 -19.50 2.98 -0.83
C ASN A 38 -19.55 3.70 0.52
N ILE A 39 -20.75 3.97 1.03
CA ILE A 39 -20.94 4.55 2.37
C ILE A 39 -21.58 3.48 3.26
N ILE A 40 -20.87 3.08 4.31
CA ILE A 40 -21.39 2.18 5.34
C ILE A 40 -21.60 3.02 6.61
N LEU A 41 -22.86 3.20 7.00
CA LEU A 41 -23.24 3.98 8.17
C LEU A 41 -23.72 3.06 9.29
N ALA A 42 -23.25 3.28 10.51
CA ALA A 42 -23.69 2.58 11.71
C ALA A 42 -23.92 3.59 12.84
N ASP A 43 -24.90 3.31 13.72
CA ASP A 43 -25.29 4.23 14.80
C ASP A 43 -24.17 4.50 15.80
N ARG A 44 -23.38 3.46 16.12
CA ARG A 44 -22.23 3.54 17.03
C ARG A 44 -21.22 2.44 16.73
N LEU A 45 -19.95 2.76 16.91
CA LEU A 45 -18.87 1.77 16.98
C LEU A 45 -18.92 1.06 18.33
N THR A 46 -19.55 -0.10 18.36
CA THR A 46 -19.55 -1.04 19.49
C THR A 46 -18.67 -2.25 19.16
N PRO A 47 -18.27 -3.09 20.14
CA PRO A 47 -17.55 -4.34 19.83
C PRO A 47 -18.29 -5.21 18.82
N ALA A 48 -19.63 -5.28 18.92
CA ALA A 48 -20.45 -6.01 17.97
C ALA A 48 -20.46 -5.36 16.57
N THR A 49 -20.57 -4.03 16.48
CA THR A 49 -20.50 -3.31 15.19
C THR A 49 -19.14 -3.49 14.52
N LEU A 50 -18.06 -3.42 15.30
CA LEU A 50 -16.71 -3.66 14.79
C LEU A 50 -16.56 -5.09 14.26
N GLY A 51 -17.03 -6.09 15.01
CA GLY A 51 -17.02 -7.48 14.56
C GLY A 51 -17.77 -7.69 13.24
N LYS A 52 -18.94 -7.05 13.08
CA LYS A 52 -19.69 -7.07 11.81
C LYS A 52 -18.91 -6.44 10.67
N LEU A 53 -18.21 -5.33 10.91
CA LEU A 53 -17.41 -4.66 9.88
C LEU A 53 -16.21 -5.51 9.45
N VAL A 54 -15.52 -6.17 10.40
CA VAL A 54 -14.44 -7.11 10.10
C VAL A 54 -14.97 -8.28 9.27
N ALA A 55 -16.03 -8.94 9.72
CA ALA A 55 -16.64 -10.07 9.02
C ALA A 55 -17.13 -9.70 7.61
N LEU A 56 -17.66 -8.48 7.42
CA LEU A 56 -18.04 -7.97 6.11
C LEU A 56 -16.85 -7.97 5.13
N TYR A 57 -15.69 -7.48 5.57
CA TYR A 57 -14.49 -7.43 4.72
C TYR A 57 -13.84 -8.81 4.54
N GLU A 58 -13.87 -9.68 5.55
CA GLU A 58 -13.43 -11.08 5.41
C GLU A 58 -14.23 -11.80 4.32
N HIS A 59 -15.56 -11.68 4.33
CA HIS A 59 -16.42 -12.29 3.31
C HIS A 59 -16.32 -11.60 1.94
N SER A 60 -16.05 -10.30 1.89
CA SER A 60 -15.77 -9.59 0.63
C SER A 60 -14.50 -10.13 -0.05
N VAL A 61 -13.42 -10.30 0.72
CA VAL A 61 -12.16 -10.87 0.23
C VAL A 61 -12.34 -12.34 -0.18
N PHE A 62 -13.01 -13.13 0.65
CA PHE A 62 -13.33 -14.53 0.33
C PHE A 62 -14.10 -14.66 -0.98
N THR A 63 -15.15 -13.85 -1.17
CA THR A 63 -15.98 -13.89 -2.38
C THR A 63 -15.17 -13.56 -3.61
N GLN A 64 -14.28 -12.56 -3.54
CA GLN A 64 -13.37 -12.23 -4.64
C GLN A 64 -12.41 -13.39 -4.95
N GLY A 65 -11.85 -14.04 -3.92
CA GLY A 65 -11.01 -15.23 -4.08
C GLY A 65 -11.74 -16.38 -4.78
N ALA A 66 -13.00 -16.63 -4.38
CA ALA A 66 -13.85 -17.64 -5.01
C ALA A 66 -14.15 -17.32 -6.49
N VAL A 67 -14.43 -16.05 -6.82
CA VAL A 67 -14.66 -15.60 -8.20
C VAL A 67 -13.41 -15.77 -9.06
N TRP A 68 -12.23 -15.46 -8.53
CA TRP A 68 -10.96 -15.61 -9.25
C TRP A 68 -10.38 -17.03 -9.21
N ASN A 69 -11.02 -17.96 -8.49
CA ASN A 69 -10.55 -19.32 -8.31
C ASN A 69 -9.10 -19.39 -7.79
N ILE A 70 -8.81 -18.60 -6.75
CA ILE A 70 -7.51 -18.58 -6.05
C ILE A 70 -7.69 -18.97 -4.58
N ASP A 71 -6.64 -19.52 -3.98
CA ASP A 71 -6.61 -19.75 -2.53
C ASP A 71 -6.36 -18.41 -1.82
N CYS A 72 -7.37 -17.92 -1.11
CA CYS A 72 -7.29 -16.67 -0.33
C CYS A 72 -6.81 -16.88 1.11
N PHE A 73 -6.46 -18.12 1.48
CA PHE A 73 -6.01 -18.49 2.82
C PHE A 73 -4.52 -18.88 2.88
N ASP A 74 -3.84 -18.98 1.74
CA ASP A 74 -2.39 -19.21 1.69
C ASP A 74 -1.58 -17.90 1.63
N GLN A 75 -0.27 -18.00 1.90
CA GLN A 75 0.66 -16.87 1.78
C GLN A 75 2.07 -17.28 1.37
N TRP A 76 2.23 -18.17 0.38
CA TRP A 76 3.54 -18.72 0.01
C TRP A 76 4.58 -17.67 -0.41
N GLY A 77 4.12 -16.53 -0.93
CA GLY A 77 4.99 -15.44 -1.38
C GLY A 77 5.91 -14.85 -0.31
N VAL A 78 5.66 -15.10 0.98
CA VAL A 78 6.49 -14.55 2.08
C VAL A 78 7.73 -15.39 2.41
N GLU A 79 7.77 -16.66 1.98
CA GLU A 79 8.74 -17.62 2.50
C GLU A 79 10.16 -17.37 2.00
N LEU A 80 10.32 -17.06 0.71
CA LEU A 80 11.65 -16.80 0.14
C LEU A 80 12.34 -15.61 0.82
N GLY A 81 11.59 -14.53 1.08
CA GLY A 81 12.10 -13.34 1.78
C GLY A 81 12.60 -13.66 3.18
N LYS A 82 11.86 -14.46 3.96
CA LYS A 82 12.26 -14.89 5.32
C LYS A 82 13.56 -15.71 5.29
N VAL A 83 13.67 -16.63 4.33
CA VAL A 83 14.87 -17.48 4.19
C VAL A 83 16.09 -16.64 3.81
N LEU A 84 15.95 -15.75 2.82
CA LEU A 84 17.03 -14.86 2.37
C LEU A 84 17.48 -13.91 3.49
N ALA A 85 16.53 -13.28 4.19
CA ALA A 85 16.83 -12.41 5.31
C ALA A 85 17.63 -13.14 6.40
N THR A 86 17.19 -14.35 6.77
CA THR A 86 17.88 -15.17 7.79
C THR A 86 19.33 -15.48 7.40
N ARG A 87 19.57 -15.81 6.12
CA ARG A 87 20.93 -16.06 5.59
C ARG A 87 21.80 -14.79 5.58
N MET A 88 21.21 -13.63 5.32
CA MET A 88 21.92 -12.36 5.27
C MET A 88 22.31 -11.78 6.64
N ILE A 89 21.63 -12.15 7.72
CA ILE A 89 21.93 -11.62 9.07
C ILE A 89 23.42 -11.74 9.47
N PRO A 90 24.07 -12.92 9.41
CA PRO A 90 25.49 -13.03 9.77
C PRO A 90 26.38 -12.21 8.84
N GLU A 91 26.01 -12.09 7.56
CA GLU A 91 26.71 -11.23 6.62
C GLU A 91 26.59 -9.76 7.03
N LEU A 92 25.42 -9.26 7.40
CA LEU A 92 25.28 -7.87 7.86
C LEU A 92 26.02 -7.59 9.18
N LYS A 93 26.21 -8.61 10.03
CA LYS A 93 26.98 -8.51 11.28
C LYS A 93 28.50 -8.55 11.08
N GLY A 94 28.97 -8.98 9.91
CA GLY A 94 30.40 -9.17 9.65
C GLY A 94 30.94 -10.48 10.22
N GLU A 95 30.06 -11.42 10.56
CA GLU A 95 30.39 -12.75 11.11
C GLU A 95 30.66 -13.78 9.99
N ALA A 96 30.44 -13.40 8.72
CA ALA A 96 30.61 -14.24 7.55
C ALA A 96 31.86 -13.85 6.73
N PRO A 97 32.42 -14.77 5.92
CA PRO A 97 33.57 -14.52 5.06
C PRO A 97 33.42 -13.26 4.19
N SER A 98 34.55 -12.69 3.77
CA SER A 98 34.59 -11.51 2.90
C SER A 98 34.00 -11.76 1.50
N ASP A 99 33.97 -13.03 1.06
CA ASP A 99 33.43 -13.46 -0.23
C ASP A 99 31.91 -13.71 -0.14
N LEU A 100 31.14 -12.64 -0.40
CA LEU A 100 29.69 -12.67 -0.45
C LEU A 100 29.19 -13.25 -1.78
N LYS A 101 28.23 -14.16 -1.74
CA LYS A 101 27.74 -14.92 -2.91
C LYS A 101 26.39 -14.45 -3.46
N HIS A 102 26.05 -13.17 -3.31
CA HIS A 102 24.86 -12.57 -3.93
C HIS A 102 25.19 -11.89 -5.24
N ASP A 103 24.17 -11.33 -5.91
CA ASP A 103 24.37 -10.45 -7.04
C ASP A 103 25.16 -9.18 -6.65
N SER A 104 25.66 -8.47 -7.67
CA SER A 104 26.53 -7.30 -7.47
C SER A 104 25.86 -6.15 -6.73
N SER A 105 24.54 -5.96 -6.90
CA SER A 105 23.79 -4.91 -6.19
C SER A 105 23.73 -5.22 -4.70
N THR A 106 23.30 -6.43 -4.36
CA THR A 106 23.18 -6.90 -2.99
C THR A 106 24.52 -6.88 -2.24
N ASN A 107 25.58 -7.39 -2.88
CA ASN A 107 26.93 -7.39 -2.30
C ASN A 107 27.44 -5.97 -2.03
N THR A 108 27.19 -5.04 -2.95
CA THR A 108 27.57 -3.63 -2.79
C THR A 108 26.85 -2.98 -1.62
N LEU A 109 25.56 -3.25 -1.45
CA LEU A 109 24.75 -2.73 -0.35
C LEU A 109 25.19 -3.29 1.01
N ILE A 110 25.48 -4.59 1.12
CA ILE A 110 25.98 -5.20 2.36
C ILE A 110 27.31 -4.55 2.79
N ARG A 111 28.25 -4.37 1.85
CA ARG A 111 29.55 -3.74 2.12
C ARG A 111 29.40 -2.29 2.56
N ARG A 112 28.52 -1.53 1.88
CA ARG A 112 28.20 -0.14 2.25
C ARG A 112 27.59 -0.07 3.65
N TYR A 113 26.63 -0.95 3.96
CA TYR A 113 26.01 -1.04 5.27
C TYR A 113 27.02 -1.35 6.38
N ARG A 114 27.91 -2.34 6.19
CA ARG A 114 28.97 -2.69 7.15
C ARG A 114 29.88 -1.48 7.43
N THR A 115 30.27 -0.75 6.38
CA THR A 115 31.09 0.47 6.50
C THR A 115 30.39 1.54 7.33
N MET A 116 29.12 1.82 7.04
CA MET A 116 28.32 2.81 7.78
C MET A 116 28.13 2.43 9.26
N ARG A 117 28.11 1.14 9.58
CA ARG A 117 27.95 0.62 10.96
C ARG A 117 29.28 0.45 11.71
N GLY A 118 30.42 0.86 11.13
CA GLY A 118 31.74 0.68 11.74
C GLY A 118 32.20 -0.77 11.83
N ARG A 119 31.58 -1.69 11.08
CA ARG A 119 31.87 -3.13 11.09
C ARG A 119 32.87 -3.51 9.99
N ARG A 120 34.03 -2.85 9.99
CA ARG A 120 35.11 -3.13 9.04
C ARG A 120 35.61 -4.57 9.23
N LEU A 121 35.75 -5.30 8.13
CA LEU A 121 36.51 -6.54 8.07
C LEU A 121 37.97 -6.22 8.46
N GLN A 122 38.52 -6.96 9.42
CA GLN A 122 39.93 -7.33 9.39
C GLN A 122 40.15 -8.27 8.21
#